data_AF-A0A535VF13-F1
#
_entry.id   AF-A0A535VF13-F1
#
_cell.length_a   1.000
_cell.length_b   1.000
_cell.length_c   1.000
_cell.angle_alpha   90.00
_cell.angle_beta   90.00
_cell.angle_gamma   90.00
#
_symmetry.space_group_name_H-M   'P 1'
#
loop_
_entity.id
_entity.type
_entity.pdbx_description
1 polymer ?
#
loop_
_entity_poly.entity_id
_entity_poly.type
_entity_poly.pdbx_seq_one_letter_code
_entity_poly.pdbx_strand_id
1 'polypeptide(L)'
;MVELPGLCWYPASTLPHRRLRPPGCVRGRWVRARALGAYLVVYQGGTAIGSLLWGALAALLGDPLAILLAALGAVLGLAAGLRWHLADSEKQDLRPWHVTVPRLLIEPRLQEGPVMVQTEYCIDPQRTEDFLRAMHEVRRMRERDGAFGWFVARDPASEERHVEAFMAESWLDYLRQLDRMTNADHATLDYARSFHLGSAPPTVTPLIGERPNWQGDPDKVG
;
A
#
# COMPACT_ATOMS: atom_id res chain seq x y z
N MET A 1 22.29 -48.43 29.94
CA MET A 1 23.07 -47.18 29.83
C MET A 1 22.55 -46.47 28.58
N VAL A 2 21.34 -45.88 28.52
CA VAL A 2 20.58 -45.01 29.45
C VAL A 2 21.30 -43.69 29.72
N GLU A 3 21.01 -42.66 28.91
CA GLU A 3 20.46 -41.34 29.29
C GLU A 3 20.66 -40.29 28.16
N LEU A 4 19.55 -39.60 27.84
CA LEU A 4 19.41 -38.29 27.17
C LEU A 4 20.16 -37.19 27.98
N PRO A 5 20.52 -35.99 27.45
CA PRO A 5 19.52 -35.00 26.97
C PRO A 5 19.98 -33.96 25.93
N GLY A 6 19.10 -33.69 24.95
CA GLY A 6 19.17 -32.53 24.06
C GLY A 6 17.80 -31.83 23.97
N LEU A 7 17.08 -31.75 25.10
CA LEU A 7 15.89 -30.93 25.27
C LEU A 7 16.31 -29.64 25.98
N CYS A 8 16.30 -28.50 25.28
CA CYS A 8 16.53 -27.14 25.80
C CYS A 8 16.45 -26.18 24.59
N TRP A 9 15.68 -25.10 24.47
CA TRP A 9 14.65 -24.43 25.24
C TRP A 9 13.90 -23.55 24.23
N TYR A 10 12.61 -23.79 23.96
CA TYR A 10 11.74 -22.69 23.56
C TYR A 10 10.85 -22.41 24.77
N PRO A 11 11.06 -21.29 25.49
CA PRO A 11 10.15 -20.93 26.55
C PRO A 11 8.78 -20.67 25.91
N ALA A 12 7.81 -21.49 26.31
CA ALA A 12 6.41 -21.25 26.13
C ALA A 12 6.05 -19.91 26.81
N SER A 13 6.09 -18.82 26.06
CA SER A 13 5.43 -17.58 26.45
C SER A 13 3.94 -17.70 26.10
N THR A 14 3.21 -18.44 26.93
CA THR A 14 1.75 -18.38 27.01
C THR A 14 1.34 -17.02 27.58
N LEU A 15 1.24 -16.02 26.71
CA LEU A 15 0.46 -14.82 26.98
C LEU A 15 -0.90 -14.98 26.29
N PRO A 16 -2.03 -15.10 27.02
CA PRO A 16 -3.34 -15.09 26.41
C PRO A 16 -3.73 -13.63 26.11
N HIS A 17 -3.04 -12.99 25.17
CA HIS A 17 -3.60 -11.79 24.54
C HIS A 17 -4.67 -12.25 23.55
N ARG A 18 -5.86 -12.53 24.10
CA ARG A 18 -7.14 -12.48 23.38
C ARG A 18 -7.25 -11.08 22.75
N ARG A 19 -6.65 -10.91 21.58
CA ARG A 19 -7.09 -9.88 20.65
C ARG A 19 -8.45 -10.36 20.18
N LEU A 20 -9.51 -9.73 20.66
CA LEU A 20 -10.82 -9.75 20.00
C LEU A 20 -10.58 -9.16 18.59
N ARG A 21 -10.19 -10.03 17.65
CA ARG A 21 -10.04 -9.69 16.24
C ARG A 21 -11.40 -9.91 15.60
N PRO A 22 -11.99 -8.90 14.94
CA PRO A 22 -13.30 -9.04 14.35
C PRO A 22 -13.31 -10.15 13.27
N PRO A 23 -14.34 -11.01 13.26
CA PRO A 23 -14.53 -12.04 12.25
C PRO A 23 -15.09 -11.40 10.96
N GLY A 24 -14.23 -10.80 10.14
CA GLY A 24 -14.70 -10.17 8.89
C GLY A 24 -13.68 -10.12 7.77
N CYS A 25 -12.41 -9.81 8.08
CA CYS A 25 -11.38 -9.63 7.05
C CYS A 25 -10.47 -10.86 6.89
N VAL A 26 -11.05 -12.05 6.79
CA VAL A 26 -10.27 -13.29 6.53
C VAL A 26 -9.88 -13.40 5.06
N ARG A 27 -10.66 -12.83 4.13
CA ARG A 27 -10.45 -13.00 2.68
C ARG A 27 -9.13 -12.40 2.20
N GLY A 28 -8.77 -11.18 2.62
CA GLY A 28 -7.50 -10.56 2.25
C GLY A 28 -6.26 -11.15 2.94
N ARG A 29 -6.42 -11.85 4.07
CA ARG A 29 -5.29 -12.43 4.82
C ARG A 29 -4.87 -13.78 4.26
N TRP A 30 -5.82 -14.60 3.82
CA TRP A 30 -5.52 -15.91 3.22
C TRP A 30 -4.87 -15.77 1.84
N VAL A 31 -5.32 -14.81 1.04
CA VAL A 31 -4.68 -14.48 -0.26
C VAL A 31 -3.26 -13.98 -0.05
N ARG A 32 -3.04 -13.03 0.88
CA ARG A 32 -1.70 -12.54 1.23
C ARG A 32 -0.78 -13.66 1.75
N ALA A 33 -1.29 -14.56 2.59
CA ALA A 33 -0.52 -15.69 3.11
C ALA A 33 -0.11 -16.66 1.99
N ARG A 34 -1.00 -16.96 1.03
CA ARG A 34 -0.68 -17.82 -0.13
C ARG A 34 0.29 -17.15 -1.09
N ALA A 35 0.11 -15.86 -1.37
CA ALA A 35 1.04 -15.10 -2.20
C ALA A 35 2.44 -15.09 -1.58
N LEU A 36 2.53 -14.86 -0.26
CA LEU A 36 3.80 -14.90 0.48
C LEU A 36 4.41 -16.31 0.47
N GLY A 37 3.61 -17.35 0.67
CA GLY A 37 4.06 -18.73 0.59
C GLY A 37 4.61 -19.09 -0.79
N ALA A 38 3.89 -18.74 -1.86
CA ALA A 38 4.34 -18.97 -3.24
C ALA A 38 5.63 -18.19 -3.54
N TYR A 39 5.73 -16.94 -3.10
CA TYR A 39 6.94 -16.14 -3.21
C TYR A 39 8.15 -16.83 -2.56
N LEU A 40 8.00 -17.32 -1.33
CA LEU A 40 9.08 -18.01 -0.61
C LEU A 40 9.48 -19.30 -1.31
N VAL A 41 8.54 -20.08 -1.84
CA VAL A 41 8.84 -21.32 -2.59
C VAL A 41 9.64 -21.00 -3.85
N VAL A 42 9.24 -19.98 -4.62
CA VAL A 42 9.97 -19.57 -5.83
C VAL A 42 11.36 -19.03 -5.47
N TYR A 43 11.45 -18.22 -4.41
CA TYR A 43 12.73 -17.64 -3.96
C TYR A 43 13.71 -18.71 -3.48
N GLN A 44 13.27 -19.61 -2.59
CA GLN A 44 14.12 -20.69 -2.07
C GLN A 44 14.41 -21.75 -3.14
N GLY A 45 13.42 -22.05 -3.99
CA GLY A 45 13.60 -22.97 -5.13
C GLY A 45 14.61 -22.43 -6.14
N GLY A 46 14.51 -21.15 -6.49
CA GLY A 46 15.48 -20.47 -7.36
C GLY A 46 16.89 -20.47 -6.76
N THR A 47 17.00 -20.21 -5.46
CA THR A 47 18.29 -20.24 -4.74
C THR A 47 18.89 -21.65 -4.74
N ALA A 48 18.08 -22.69 -4.51
CA ALA A 48 18.53 -24.08 -4.55
C ALA A 48 19.02 -24.51 -5.95
N ILE A 49 18.24 -24.20 -6.99
CA ILE A 49 18.62 -24.49 -8.38
C ILE A 49 19.89 -23.71 -8.76
N GLY A 50 19.97 -22.43 -8.41
CA GLY A 50 21.16 -21.60 -8.65
C GLY A 50 22.40 -22.17 -7.96
N SER A 51 22.27 -22.65 -6.73
CA SER A 51 23.38 -23.25 -5.96
C SER A 51 23.85 -24.57 -6.58
N LEU A 52 22.92 -25.40 -7.06
CA LEU A 52 23.24 -26.63 -7.79
C LEU A 52 23.96 -26.35 -9.11
N LEU A 53 23.46 -25.39 -9.90
CA LEU A 53 24.11 -24.98 -11.15
C LEU A 53 25.52 -24.45 -10.90
N TRP A 54 25.70 -23.64 -9.86
CA TRP A 54 27.02 -23.10 -9.51
C TRP A 54 27.98 -24.19 -9.03
N GLY A 55 27.49 -25.15 -8.24
CA GLY A 55 28.27 -26.32 -7.81
C GLY A 55 28.71 -27.20 -8.99
N ALA A 56 27.81 -27.44 -9.96
CA ALA A 56 28.15 -28.17 -11.18
C ALA A 56 29.19 -27.43 -12.04
N LEU A 57 29.06 -26.11 -12.13
CA LEU A 57 30.01 -25.25 -12.86
C LEU A 57 31.41 -25.30 -12.22
N ALA A 58 31.50 -25.27 -10.89
CA ALA A 58 32.75 -25.41 -10.14
C ALA A 58 33.38 -26.80 -10.34
N ALA A 59 32.57 -27.86 -10.38
CA ALA A 59 33.08 -29.22 -10.62
C ALA A 59 33.67 -29.41 -12.03
N LEU A 60 33.16 -28.69 -13.03
CA LEU A 60 33.61 -28.79 -14.44
C LEU A 60 34.80 -27.87 -14.76
N LEU A 61 34.78 -26.64 -14.26
CA LEU A 61 35.76 -25.58 -14.60
C LEU A 61 36.83 -25.40 -13.52
N GLY A 62 36.66 -26.02 -12.35
CA GLY A 62 37.53 -25.87 -11.19
C GLY A 62 37.18 -24.64 -10.34
N ASP A 63 37.52 -24.73 -9.05
CA ASP A 63 37.24 -23.70 -8.04
C ASP A 63 37.75 -22.28 -8.41
N PRO A 64 38.95 -22.11 -9.00
CA PRO A 64 39.48 -20.76 -9.28
C PRO A 64 38.66 -20.01 -10.34
N LEU A 65 38.22 -20.71 -11.39
CA LEU A 65 37.42 -20.12 -12.46
C LEU A 65 35.99 -19.82 -12.02
N ALA A 66 35.42 -20.66 -11.16
CA ALA A 66 34.10 -20.41 -10.57
C ALA A 66 34.09 -19.13 -9.73
N ILE A 67 35.11 -18.90 -8.91
CA ILE A 67 35.21 -17.67 -8.09
C ILE A 67 35.40 -16.44 -8.98
N LEU A 68 36.22 -16.52 -10.04
CA LEU A 68 36.41 -15.42 -10.99
C LEU A 68 35.11 -15.04 -11.71
N LEU A 69 34.31 -16.02 -12.14
CA LEU A 69 33.03 -15.77 -12.77
C LEU A 69 32.02 -15.13 -11.80
N ALA A 70 32.01 -15.56 -10.53
CA ALA A 70 31.18 -14.93 -9.50
C ALA A 70 31.59 -13.46 -9.28
N ALA A 71 32.89 -13.20 -9.17
CA ALA A 71 33.41 -11.84 -9.01
C ALA A 71 33.05 -10.95 -10.21
N LEU A 72 33.20 -11.47 -11.44
CA LEU A 72 32.82 -10.75 -12.65
C LEU A 72 31.31 -10.47 -12.69
N GLY A 73 30.48 -11.45 -12.32
CA GLY A 73 29.03 -11.28 -12.22
C GLY A 73 28.64 -10.21 -11.20
N ALA A 74 29.32 -10.17 -10.05
CA ALA A 74 29.10 -9.13 -9.03
C ALA A 74 29.45 -7.73 -9.55
N VAL A 75 30.58 -7.59 -10.24
CA VAL A 75 31.00 -6.31 -10.85
C VAL A 75 30.02 -5.87 -11.93
N LEU A 76 29.58 -6.79 -12.79
CA LEU A 76 28.56 -6.51 -13.82
C LEU A 76 27.21 -6.15 -13.20
N GLY A 77 26.82 -6.81 -12.11
CA GLY A 77 25.61 -6.48 -11.36
C GLY A 77 25.66 -5.09 -10.74
N LEU A 78 26.80 -4.70 -10.16
CA LEU A 78 27.06 -3.35 -9.67
C LEU A 78 27.01 -2.31 -10.80
N ALA A 79 27.70 -2.58 -11.91
CA ALA A 79 27.70 -1.70 -13.08
C ALA A 79 26.28 -1.53 -13.67
N ALA A 80 25.51 -2.61 -13.72
CA ALA A 80 24.11 -2.60 -14.12
C ALA A 80 23.25 -1.77 -13.16
N GLY A 81 23.46 -1.90 -11.84
CA GLY A 81 22.77 -1.09 -10.83
C GLY A 81 23.10 0.40 -10.92
N LEU A 82 24.32 0.75 -11.32
CA LEU A 82 24.71 2.14 -11.59
C LEU A 82 24.13 2.66 -12.93
N ARG A 83 23.99 1.78 -13.93
CA ARG A 83 23.46 2.14 -15.27
C ARG A 83 21.93 2.27 -15.26
N TRP A 84 21.26 1.41 -14.53
CA TRP A 84 19.81 1.39 -14.35
C TRP A 84 19.49 1.80 -12.92
N HIS A 85 19.54 3.11 -12.67
CA HIS A 85 18.97 3.69 -11.46
C HIS A 85 17.52 3.22 -11.34
N LEU A 86 17.19 2.51 -10.25
CA LEU A 86 15.80 2.30 -9.85
C LEU A 86 15.14 3.68 -9.82
N ALA A 87 14.01 3.82 -10.53
CA ALA A 87 13.32 5.09 -10.71
C ALA A 87 13.35 5.95 -9.45
N ASP A 88 13.92 7.15 -9.57
CA ASP A 88 14.25 8.14 -8.54
C ASP A 88 13.20 8.21 -7.41
N SER A 89 13.39 7.41 -6.36
CA SER A 89 12.70 7.63 -5.09
C SER A 89 13.38 8.75 -4.28
N GLU A 90 14.64 9.09 -4.59
CA GLU A 90 15.42 10.13 -3.91
C GLU A 90 14.97 11.57 -4.21
N LYS A 91 14.31 11.83 -5.34
CA LYS A 91 13.78 13.18 -5.67
C LYS A 91 12.44 13.48 -5.01
N GLN A 92 11.80 12.48 -4.41
CA GLN A 92 10.53 12.67 -3.71
C GLN A 92 10.83 13.06 -2.28
N ASP A 93 10.36 14.23 -1.86
CA ASP A 93 10.47 14.64 -0.47
C ASP A 93 9.50 13.77 0.36
N LEU A 94 10.06 12.75 1.02
CA LEU A 94 9.29 11.77 1.81
C LEU A 94 9.06 12.21 3.26
N ARG A 95 9.37 13.47 3.62
CA ARG A 95 9.09 13.98 4.95
C ARG A 95 7.58 13.93 5.23
N PRO A 96 7.15 13.54 6.45
CA PRO A 96 5.73 13.52 6.80
C PRO A 96 5.10 14.90 6.63
N TRP A 97 3.98 14.96 5.92
CA TRP A 97 3.15 16.16 5.80
C TRP A 97 2.07 16.15 6.86
N HIS A 98 1.88 17.27 7.56
CA HIS A 98 0.83 17.37 8.58
C HIS A 98 -0.50 17.76 7.93
N VAL A 99 -1.39 16.79 7.73
CA VAL A 99 -2.73 17.05 7.22
C VAL A 99 -3.61 17.59 8.35
N THR A 100 -4.23 18.74 8.11
CA THR A 100 -5.28 19.23 9.02
C THR A 100 -6.57 18.46 8.75
N VAL A 101 -6.96 17.60 9.69
CA VAL A 101 -8.26 16.92 9.64
C VAL A 101 -9.35 17.97 9.88
N PRO A 102 -10.45 17.99 9.09
CA PRO A 102 -11.57 18.88 9.37
C PRO A 102 -12.08 18.64 10.80
N ARG A 103 -12.46 19.72 11.51
CA ARG A 103 -13.01 19.59 12.87
C ARG A 103 -14.31 18.81 12.82
N LEU A 104 -14.31 17.63 13.41
CA LEU A 104 -15.49 16.80 13.55
C LEU A 104 -16.29 17.23 14.79
N LEU A 105 -17.60 17.31 14.64
CA LEU A 105 -18.54 17.56 15.75
C LEU A 105 -18.60 16.37 16.71
N ILE A 106 -18.40 15.16 16.19
CA ILE A 106 -18.38 13.90 16.92
C ILE A 106 -17.19 13.11 16.41
N GLU A 107 -16.27 12.74 17.29
CA GLU A 107 -15.12 11.90 16.93
C GLU A 107 -15.59 10.44 16.80
N PRO A 108 -15.47 9.83 15.61
CA PRO A 108 -15.86 8.44 15.40
C PRO A 108 -15.00 7.47 16.21
N ARG A 109 -15.55 6.29 16.54
CA ARG A 109 -14.70 5.23 17.09
C ARG A 109 -13.72 4.75 16.02
N LEU A 110 -12.49 4.43 16.43
CA LEU A 110 -11.43 3.98 15.53
C LEU A 110 -11.80 2.80 14.61
N GLN A 111 -12.74 1.95 15.02
CA GLN A 111 -13.16 0.76 14.27
C GLN A 111 -14.45 0.97 13.47
N GLU A 112 -15.07 2.17 13.54
CA GLU A 112 -16.21 2.48 12.69
C GLU A 112 -15.75 2.56 11.23
N GLY A 113 -16.56 2.02 10.33
CA GLY A 113 -16.21 1.94 8.93
C GLY A 113 -17.25 1.15 8.14
N PRO A 114 -17.21 1.24 6.81
CA PRO A 114 -16.17 1.85 5.97
C PRO A 114 -16.27 3.37 5.95
N VAL A 115 -15.14 4.04 5.72
CA VAL A 115 -15.08 5.50 5.58
C VAL A 115 -14.96 5.84 4.11
N MET A 116 -15.84 6.70 3.62
CA MET A 116 -15.75 7.31 2.30
C MET A 116 -15.38 8.77 2.46
N VAL A 117 -14.31 9.21 1.79
CA VAL A 117 -13.91 10.61 1.80
C VAL A 117 -14.21 11.20 0.44
N GLN A 118 -15.05 12.23 0.42
CA GLN A 118 -15.39 12.97 -0.78
C GLN A 118 -14.61 14.27 -0.83
N THR A 119 -14.03 14.59 -1.98
CA THR A 119 -13.39 15.87 -2.24
C THR A 119 -14.03 16.52 -3.46
N GLU A 120 -14.59 17.71 -3.28
CA GLU A 120 -15.30 18.44 -4.33
C GLU A 120 -14.41 19.49 -4.99
N TYR A 121 -14.32 19.42 -6.32
CA TYR A 121 -13.56 20.34 -7.16
C TYR A 121 -14.52 21.05 -8.14
N CYS A 122 -14.43 22.38 -8.22
CA CYS A 122 -14.94 23.20 -9.31
C CYS A 122 -13.82 23.40 -10.34
N ILE A 123 -14.01 22.99 -11.59
CA ILE A 123 -12.99 22.88 -12.62
C ILE A 123 -13.51 23.49 -13.92
N ASP A 124 -12.64 24.19 -14.66
CA ASP A 124 -12.94 24.64 -16.01
C ASP A 124 -13.19 23.43 -16.94
N PRO A 125 -14.35 23.34 -17.62
CA PRO A 125 -14.63 22.27 -18.58
C PRO A 125 -13.56 22.12 -19.66
N GLN A 126 -12.83 23.19 -20.00
CA GLN A 126 -11.74 23.14 -20.98
C GLN A 126 -10.48 22.44 -20.46
N ARG A 127 -10.29 22.37 -19.14
CA ARG A 127 -9.13 21.76 -18.47
C ARG A 127 -9.43 20.39 -17.86
N THR A 128 -10.63 19.85 -18.07
CA THR A 128 -11.08 18.59 -17.48
C THR A 128 -10.15 17.41 -17.82
N GLU A 129 -9.67 17.29 -19.06
CA GLU A 129 -8.78 16.20 -19.45
C GLU A 129 -7.41 16.26 -18.73
N ASP A 130 -6.85 17.45 -18.57
CA ASP A 130 -5.60 17.65 -17.83
C ASP A 130 -5.78 17.38 -16.34
N PHE A 131 -6.94 17.76 -15.78
CA PHE A 131 -7.31 17.41 -14.42
C PHE A 131 -7.44 15.89 -14.24
N LEU A 132 -8.16 15.19 -15.12
CA LEU A 132 -8.32 13.74 -15.04
C LEU A 132 -6.97 13.01 -15.14
N ARG A 133 -6.04 13.54 -15.94
CA ARG A 133 -4.65 13.06 -16.00
C ARG A 133 -3.93 13.27 -14.66
N ALA A 134 -4.07 14.44 -14.03
CA ALA A 134 -3.53 14.71 -12.70
C ALA A 134 -4.13 13.76 -11.63
N MET A 135 -5.43 13.50 -11.71
CA MET A 135 -6.14 12.59 -10.80
C MET A 135 -5.68 11.14 -10.93
N HIS A 136 -5.07 10.75 -12.05
CA HIS A 136 -4.49 9.42 -12.20
C HIS A 136 -3.30 9.21 -11.25
N GLU A 137 -2.49 10.25 -11.01
CA GLU A 137 -1.42 10.22 -10.01
C GLU A 137 -1.98 10.16 -8.59
N VAL A 138 -3.04 10.94 -8.31
CA VAL A 138 -3.76 10.90 -7.03
C VAL A 138 -4.32 9.51 -6.77
N ARG A 139 -4.91 8.86 -7.77
CA ARG A 139 -5.38 7.48 -7.66
C ARG A 139 -4.27 6.54 -7.21
N ARG A 140 -3.10 6.58 -7.86
CA ARG A 140 -1.96 5.70 -7.50
C ARG A 140 -1.50 5.94 -6.07
N MET A 141 -1.45 7.19 -5.64
CA MET A 141 -1.17 7.55 -4.25
C MET A 141 -2.21 6.95 -3.28
N ARG A 142 -3.51 7.14 -3.54
CA ARG A 142 -4.60 6.61 -2.69
C ARG A 142 -4.54 5.09 -2.58
N GLU A 143 -4.34 4.39 -3.71
CA GLU A 143 -4.21 2.93 -3.74
C GLU A 143 -2.96 2.45 -2.98
N ARG A 144 -1.82 3.13 -3.14
CA ARG A 144 -0.57 2.85 -2.39
C ARG A 144 -0.78 2.98 -0.89
N ASP A 145 -1.56 3.95 -0.45
CA ASP A 145 -1.82 4.20 0.96
C ASP A 145 -2.91 3.27 1.54
N GLY A 146 -3.51 2.43 0.71
CA GLY A 146 -4.42 1.36 1.11
C GLY A 146 -5.91 1.67 0.91
N ALA A 147 -6.26 2.63 0.05
CA ALA A 147 -7.64 2.80 -0.36
C ALA A 147 -8.11 1.56 -1.14
N PHE A 148 -9.21 0.95 -0.71
CA PHE A 148 -9.74 -0.27 -1.35
C PHE A 148 -10.66 0.04 -2.54
N GLY A 149 -11.04 1.30 -2.72
CA GLY A 149 -11.63 1.78 -3.95
C GLY A 149 -11.57 3.29 -4.07
N TRP A 150 -11.60 3.75 -5.31
CA TRP A 150 -11.42 5.13 -5.72
C TRP A 150 -12.18 5.39 -7.01
N PHE A 151 -12.82 6.55 -7.12
CA PHE A 151 -13.40 7.04 -8.36
C PHE A 151 -13.45 8.56 -8.40
N VAL A 152 -13.56 9.10 -9.61
CA VAL A 152 -13.89 10.51 -9.84
C VAL A 152 -15.17 10.54 -10.65
N ALA A 153 -16.15 11.28 -10.15
CA ALA A 153 -17.43 11.48 -10.80
C ALA A 153 -17.57 12.94 -11.23
N ARG A 154 -18.31 13.18 -12.31
CA ARG A 154 -18.78 14.51 -12.72
C ARG A 154 -20.24 14.65 -12.30
N ASP A 155 -20.61 15.80 -11.78
CA ASP A 155 -22.01 16.11 -11.49
C ASP A 155 -22.79 16.32 -12.81
N PRO A 156 -23.87 15.56 -13.08
CA PRO A 156 -24.68 15.80 -14.27
C PRO A 156 -25.42 17.15 -14.24
N ALA A 157 -25.59 17.77 -13.07
CA ALA A 157 -26.23 19.08 -12.93
C ALA A 157 -25.25 20.26 -13.13
N SER A 158 -23.94 20.02 -13.08
CA SER A 158 -22.91 21.04 -13.29
C SER A 158 -21.66 20.43 -13.91
N GLU A 159 -21.36 20.82 -15.16
CA GLU A 159 -20.17 20.34 -15.87
C GLU A 159 -18.85 20.75 -15.19
N GLU A 160 -18.89 21.80 -14.36
CA GLU A 160 -17.74 22.30 -13.62
C GLU A 160 -17.47 21.50 -12.34
N ARG A 161 -18.47 20.76 -11.83
CA ARG A 161 -18.35 20.08 -10.54
C ARG A 161 -17.90 18.64 -10.70
N HIS A 162 -16.71 18.36 -10.18
CA HIS A 162 -16.11 17.04 -10.11
C HIS A 162 -15.93 16.59 -8.66
N VAL A 163 -16.28 15.35 -8.36
CA VAL A 163 -16.18 14.76 -7.02
C VAL A 163 -15.24 13.57 -7.07
N GLU A 164 -14.12 13.67 -6.36
CA GLU A 164 -13.28 12.51 -6.03
C GLU A 164 -13.87 11.81 -4.81
N ALA A 165 -13.94 10.48 -4.84
CA ALA A 165 -14.29 9.67 -3.69
C ALA A 165 -13.33 8.50 -3.54
N PHE A 166 -12.83 8.30 -2.33
CA PHE A 166 -12.03 7.12 -1.98
C PHE A 166 -12.52 6.48 -0.69
N MET A 167 -12.24 5.19 -0.52
CA MET A 167 -12.76 4.39 0.59
C MET A 167 -11.64 3.74 1.40
N ALA A 168 -11.78 3.82 2.73
CA ALA A 168 -10.91 3.17 3.72
C ALA A 168 -11.72 2.21 4.60
N GLU A 169 -11.12 1.10 5.03
CA GLU A 169 -11.83 0.02 5.74
C GLU A 169 -12.38 0.47 7.09
N SER A 170 -11.71 1.42 7.75
CA SER A 170 -12.08 1.95 9.07
C SER A 170 -11.60 3.39 9.25
N TRP A 171 -12.14 4.08 10.27
CA TRP A 171 -11.67 5.40 10.71
C TRP A 171 -10.16 5.40 11.03
N LEU A 172 -9.68 4.34 11.69
CA LEU A 172 -8.26 4.18 11.97
C LEU A 172 -7.41 4.06 10.71
N ASP A 173 -7.90 3.37 9.68
CA ASP A 173 -7.15 3.24 8.42
C ASP A 173 -7.12 4.55 7.66
N TYR A 174 -8.20 5.34 7.71
CA TYR A 174 -8.20 6.71 7.20
C TYR A 174 -7.20 7.62 7.93
N LEU A 175 -7.18 7.62 9.27
CA LEU A 175 -6.22 8.41 10.04
C LEU A 175 -4.77 8.01 9.72
N ARG A 176 -4.51 6.70 9.57
CA ARG A 176 -3.18 6.20 9.16
C ARG A 176 -2.79 6.63 7.76
N GLN A 177 -3.74 6.79 6.83
CA GLN A 177 -3.45 7.32 5.51
C GLN A 177 -2.97 8.76 5.62
N LEU A 178 -3.62 9.57 6.47
CA LEU A 178 -3.20 10.95 6.72
C LEU A 178 -1.81 11.03 7.37
N ASP A 179 -1.54 10.17 8.36
CA ASP A 179 -0.23 10.14 9.03
C ASP A 179 0.92 9.72 8.10
N ARG A 180 0.63 8.95 7.05
CA ARG A 180 1.63 8.47 6.08
C ARG A 180 1.84 9.43 4.91
N MET A 181 1.05 10.49 4.79
CA MET A 181 1.20 11.43 3.68
C MET A 181 2.57 12.08 3.70
N THR A 182 3.21 12.07 2.54
CA THR A 182 4.53 12.68 2.34
C THR A 182 4.43 14.04 1.65
N ASN A 183 5.50 14.84 1.65
CA ASN A 183 5.54 16.09 0.87
C ASN A 183 5.42 15.84 -0.65
N ALA A 184 5.92 14.72 -1.17
CA ALA A 184 5.70 14.32 -2.56
C ALA A 184 4.22 14.06 -2.87
N ASP A 185 3.51 13.45 -1.93
CA ASP A 185 2.06 13.26 -2.06
C ASP A 185 1.33 14.60 -1.99
N HIS A 186 1.79 15.50 -1.12
CA HIS A 186 1.27 16.87 -1.04
C HIS A 186 1.44 17.61 -2.37
N ALA A 187 2.60 17.53 -3.01
CA ALA A 187 2.84 18.16 -4.32
C ALA A 187 1.90 17.61 -5.41
N THR A 188 1.60 16.30 -5.37
CA THR A 188 0.66 15.66 -6.29
C THR A 188 -0.77 16.16 -6.07
N LEU A 189 -1.19 16.28 -4.82
CA LEU A 189 -2.50 16.85 -4.46
C LEU A 189 -2.59 18.34 -4.83
N ASP A 190 -1.53 19.11 -4.59
CA ASP A 190 -1.49 20.54 -4.94
C ASP A 190 -1.56 20.76 -6.44
N TYR A 191 -0.89 19.91 -7.23
CA TYR A 191 -1.03 19.94 -8.67
C TYR A 191 -2.47 19.68 -9.10
N ALA A 192 -3.15 18.68 -8.54
CA ALA A 192 -4.58 18.44 -8.81
C ALA A 192 -5.47 19.61 -8.34
N ARG A 193 -5.17 20.21 -7.17
CA ARG A 193 -5.87 21.39 -6.63
C ARG A 193 -5.67 22.64 -7.48
N SER A 194 -4.58 22.77 -8.24
CA SER A 194 -4.34 23.92 -9.13
C SER A 194 -5.34 24.03 -10.29
N PHE A 195 -6.12 22.98 -10.54
CA PHE A 195 -7.23 22.99 -11.49
C PHE A 195 -8.53 23.52 -10.88
N HIS A 196 -8.58 23.71 -9.56
CA HIS A 196 -9.74 24.22 -8.85
C HIS A 196 -9.91 25.73 -9.08
N LEU A 197 -11.10 26.15 -9.53
CA LEU A 197 -11.44 27.56 -9.77
C LEU A 197 -12.04 28.27 -8.53
N GLY A 198 -12.41 27.53 -7.50
CA GLY A 198 -13.00 28.12 -6.29
C GLY A 198 -11.99 28.96 -5.50
N SER A 199 -12.48 30.07 -4.93
CA SER A 199 -11.67 30.93 -4.04
C SER A 199 -11.38 30.29 -2.68
N ALA A 200 -12.10 29.22 -2.34
CA ALA A 200 -11.89 28.41 -1.14
C ALA A 200 -11.22 27.07 -1.53
N PRO A 201 -10.48 26.42 -0.61
CA PRO A 201 -9.94 25.10 -0.88
C PRO A 201 -11.05 24.08 -1.16
N PRO A 202 -10.78 23.01 -1.94
CA PRO A 202 -11.73 21.92 -2.18
C PRO A 202 -12.33 21.39 -0.88
N THR A 203 -13.65 21.26 -0.85
CA THR A 203 -14.37 20.75 0.32
C THR A 203 -14.08 19.27 0.49
N VAL A 204 -13.49 18.89 1.63
CA VAL A 204 -13.22 17.50 1.99
C VAL A 204 -14.21 17.06 3.06
N THR A 205 -15.02 16.06 2.73
CA THR A 205 -16.08 15.54 3.60
C THR A 205 -15.83 14.04 3.87
N PRO A 206 -15.35 13.67 5.06
CA PRO A 206 -15.34 12.27 5.49
C PRO A 206 -16.75 11.83 5.89
N LEU A 207 -17.17 10.67 5.39
CA LEU A 207 -18.48 10.05 5.60
C LEU A 207 -18.27 8.63 6.11
N ILE A 208 -19.06 8.20 7.10
CA ILE A 208 -19.03 6.83 7.61
C ILE A 208 -20.21 6.07 7.03
N GLY A 209 -19.93 4.93 6.40
CA GLY A 209 -20.95 4.03 5.89
C GLY A 209 -21.60 3.24 7.01
N GLU A 210 -22.90 3.39 7.21
CA GLU A 210 -23.65 2.63 8.22
C GLU A 210 -24.07 1.24 7.74
N ARG A 211 -24.31 1.06 6.42
CA ARG A 211 -24.80 -0.18 5.81
C ARG A 211 -24.17 -0.47 4.45
N PRO A 212 -22.86 -0.75 4.38
CA PRO A 212 -22.20 -1.12 3.14
C PRO A 212 -22.66 -2.50 2.66
N ASN A 213 -23.09 -2.61 1.41
CA ASN A 213 -23.57 -3.88 0.82
C ASN A 213 -22.46 -4.93 0.59
N TRP A 214 -21.17 -4.56 0.72
CA TRP A 214 -20.03 -5.47 0.56
C TRP A 214 -19.46 -6.01 1.88
N GLN A 215 -19.81 -5.43 3.04
CA GLN A 215 -19.62 -6.10 4.32
C GLN A 215 -20.84 -6.99 4.51
N GLY A 216 -20.64 -8.31 4.49
CA GLY A 216 -21.75 -9.26 4.55
C GLY A 216 -22.71 -8.98 5.71
N ASP A 217 -23.99 -9.29 5.49
CA ASP A 217 -25.08 -9.08 6.44
C ASP A 217 -24.72 -9.66 7.82
N PRO A 218 -24.60 -8.82 8.87
CA PRO A 218 -24.30 -9.32 10.22
C PRO A 218 -25.39 -10.26 10.74
N ASP A 219 -26.62 -10.17 10.21
CA ASP A 219 -27.77 -10.98 10.63
C ASP A 219 -27.77 -12.39 10.02
N LYS A 220 -26.82 -12.72 9.13
CA LYS A 220 -26.69 -14.06 8.51
C LYS A 220 -25.73 -15.00 9.23
N VAL A 221 -25.20 -14.59 10.39
CA VAL A 221 -24.42 -15.45 11.28
C VAL A 221 -25.32 -15.87 12.45
N GLY A 222 -26.29 -16.72 12.16
CA GLY A 222 -27.18 -17.37 13.13
C GLY A 222 -27.12 -18.88 12.98
#